data_AF-A0A4R5WB95-F1
#
_entry.id   AF-A0A4R5WB95-F1
#
_cell.length_a   1.000
_cell.length_b   1.000
_cell.length_c   1.000
_cell.angle_alpha   90.00
_cell.angle_beta   90.00
_cell.angle_gamma   90.00
#
_symmetry.space_group_name_H-M   'P 1'
#
loop_
_entity.id
_entity.type
_entity.pdbx_description
1 polymer ?
#
loop_
_entity_poly.entity_id
_entity_poly.type
_entity_poly.pdbx_seq_one_letter_code
_entity_poly.pdbx_strand_id
1 'polypeptide(L)'
;MMLTSTAALAVTVDGSPVPADLTARIVSARVATRLGLPAQAELAYAVVRGSGMELSTFPLGAALAARLEGDQTPLFEGQITASALVHGPDGATQIRVRGYDKLHLLRKRQQLRYFSDVTAVELAEKLCGPDGISVSADEPGPEFQRIVQYSQTDFELLREVCSSAGLYPVLTGDDLRLCTLRGGDDCVPLELGRTLFEATVEANLDRSAQGFTAFGWDRQSAKLFREEVDSPRGGAVVQTEPGLGALGLDGKLMLLDQQGASAAEVAARAQAELDVRAASTVTLRGTAAGDAALRAGVCVEVSGVAADFTGSYVLTEAIHTVDATGFHTALSTEPKALPVARPSTAITLGTVTDVADPEGLGRVQVCLPAYGDPDVGWLAVLCAGAGKKRGLVVLPDVGDTVLVALSHGPVGGVVLGGLYGGEKPPDAGVDGGKVKRWSLHTDDGQRIVVDDGAHMITVANRGGSTLSLAPGKVTLHAETDLDITAPGKTITIKAKAVEFMREE
;
A
#
# COMPACT_ATOMS: atom_id res chain seq x y z
N MET A 1 -24.44 -39.90 28.08
CA MET A 1 -23.90 -40.10 26.72
C MET A 1 -22.48 -39.57 26.76
N MET A 2 -21.50 -40.45 26.98
CA MET A 2 -20.08 -40.06 27.01
C MET A 2 -19.65 -39.73 25.58
N LEU A 3 -19.25 -38.49 25.36
CA LEU A 3 -18.65 -38.02 24.10
C LEU A 3 -17.27 -38.69 23.96
N THR A 4 -17.26 -39.87 23.35
CA THR A 4 -16.05 -40.51 22.84
C THR A 4 -15.62 -39.78 21.57
N SER A 5 -14.53 -39.01 21.65
CA SER A 5 -13.48 -38.87 20.63
C SER A 5 -12.68 -37.60 20.93
N THR A 6 -11.66 -37.70 21.78
CA THR A 6 -10.49 -36.84 21.58
C THR A 6 -9.88 -37.29 20.26
N ALA A 7 -10.08 -36.53 19.19
CA ALA A 7 -9.25 -36.70 17.99
C ALA A 7 -7.79 -36.60 18.46
N ALA A 8 -7.03 -37.69 18.35
CA ALA A 8 -5.65 -37.68 18.80
C ALA A 8 -4.87 -36.72 17.90
N LEU A 9 -4.35 -35.65 18.47
CA LEU A 9 -3.53 -34.70 17.73
C LEU A 9 -2.10 -35.25 17.63
N ALA A 10 -1.68 -35.60 16.43
CA ALA A 10 -0.30 -35.94 16.12
C ALA A 10 0.49 -34.65 15.87
N VAL A 11 1.49 -34.38 16.71
CA VAL A 11 2.40 -33.24 16.58
C VAL A 11 3.79 -33.73 16.19
N THR A 12 4.38 -33.10 15.18
CA THR A 12 5.76 -33.35 14.76
C THR A 12 6.58 -32.07 14.80
N VAL A 13 7.85 -32.21 15.16
CA VAL A 13 8.87 -31.15 15.16
C VAL A 13 10.04 -31.63 14.29
N ASP A 14 10.41 -30.86 13.27
CA ASP A 14 11.38 -31.27 12.24
C ASP A 14 11.10 -32.67 11.66
N GLY A 15 9.81 -32.96 11.44
CA GLY A 15 9.33 -34.26 10.93
C GLY A 15 9.39 -35.42 11.93
N SER A 16 9.97 -35.21 13.12
CA SER A 16 10.01 -36.21 14.19
C SER A 16 8.78 -36.07 15.11
N PRO A 17 8.10 -37.16 15.50
CA PRO A 17 6.98 -37.09 16.42
C PRO A 17 7.43 -36.58 17.79
N VAL A 18 6.62 -35.71 18.41
CA VAL A 18 6.83 -35.28 19.80
C VAL A 18 6.78 -36.51 20.72
N PRO A 19 7.69 -36.63 21.73
CA PRO A 19 7.71 -37.75 22.66
C PRO A 19 6.33 -38.10 23.21
N ALA A 20 6.01 -39.40 23.30
CA ALA A 20 4.67 -39.87 23.64
C ALA A 20 4.18 -39.38 25.02
N ASP A 21 5.11 -39.21 25.97
CA ASP A 21 4.83 -38.67 27.29
C ASP A 21 4.44 -37.18 27.25
N LEU A 22 5.05 -36.37 26.36
CA LEU A 22 4.66 -34.98 26.13
C LEU A 22 3.34 -34.90 25.36
N THR A 23 3.15 -35.73 24.33
CA THR A 23 1.90 -35.81 23.57
C THR A 23 0.72 -36.15 24.48
N ALA A 24 0.88 -37.07 25.43
CA ALA A 24 -0.13 -37.41 26.43
C ALA A 24 -0.44 -36.26 27.42
N ARG A 25 0.40 -35.22 27.48
CA ARG A 25 0.28 -34.05 28.37
C ARG A 25 -0.16 -32.79 27.64
N ILE A 26 -0.62 -32.90 26.39
CA ILE A 26 -1.20 -31.76 25.70
C ILE A 26 -2.46 -31.27 26.44
N VAL A 27 -2.45 -30.01 26.82
CA VAL A 27 -3.57 -29.34 27.50
C VAL A 27 -4.51 -28.76 26.47
N SER A 28 -3.96 -28.10 25.46
CA SER A 28 -4.72 -27.59 24.34
C SER A 28 -3.84 -27.40 23.12
N ALA A 29 -4.45 -27.51 21.94
CA ALA A 29 -3.90 -27.07 20.68
C ALA A 29 -4.87 -26.11 20.03
N ARG A 30 -4.40 -24.91 19.70
CA ARG A 30 -5.19 -23.88 19.06
C ARG A 30 -4.56 -23.48 17.74
N VAL A 31 -5.30 -23.58 16.65
CA VAL A 31 -4.86 -23.15 15.32
C VAL A 31 -5.80 -22.06 14.82
N ALA A 32 -5.29 -20.85 14.65
CA ALA A 32 -6.05 -19.70 14.18
C ALA A 32 -5.65 -19.34 12.74
N THR A 33 -6.63 -19.35 11.84
CA THR A 33 -6.53 -18.81 10.48
C THR A 33 -7.39 -17.56 10.36
N ARG A 34 -6.88 -16.54 9.67
CA ARG A 34 -7.55 -15.25 9.49
C ARG A 34 -7.19 -14.70 8.11
N LEU A 35 -8.14 -14.04 7.45
CA LEU A 35 -7.87 -13.37 6.18
C LEU A 35 -6.73 -12.36 6.33
N GLY A 36 -5.76 -12.41 5.41
CA GLY A 36 -4.67 -11.45 5.35
C GLY A 36 -3.67 -11.52 6.50
N LEU A 37 -3.63 -12.64 7.24
CA LEU A 37 -2.71 -12.87 8.35
C LEU A 37 -2.12 -14.29 8.28
N PRO A 38 -0.84 -14.48 8.64
CA PRO A 38 -0.26 -15.81 8.81
C PRO A 38 -1.06 -16.61 9.84
N ALA A 39 -1.35 -17.86 9.50
CA ALA A 39 -1.92 -18.83 10.43
C ALA A 39 -0.98 -18.99 11.64
N GLN A 40 -1.58 -19.14 12.81
CA GLN A 40 -0.86 -19.29 14.07
C GLN A 40 -1.31 -20.57 14.75
N ALA A 41 -0.36 -21.41 15.14
CA ALA A 41 -0.59 -22.48 16.09
C ALA A 41 -0.07 -22.08 17.48
N GLU A 42 -0.82 -22.44 18.51
CA GLU A 42 -0.40 -22.39 19.90
C GLU A 42 -0.70 -23.74 20.56
N LEU A 43 0.35 -24.44 20.99
CA LEU A 43 0.28 -25.73 21.67
C LEU A 43 0.67 -25.54 23.13
N ALA A 44 -0.16 -26.01 24.05
CA ALA A 44 0.08 -25.97 25.48
C ALA A 44 0.26 -27.39 26.02
N TYR A 45 1.33 -27.61 26.79
CA TYR A 45 1.66 -28.89 27.41
C TYR A 45 1.82 -28.72 28.92
N ALA A 46 1.27 -29.66 29.70
CA ALA A 46 1.45 -29.69 31.14
C ALA A 46 2.86 -30.21 31.51
N VAL A 47 3.52 -29.53 32.44
CA VAL A 47 4.84 -29.94 32.95
C VAL A 47 4.68 -30.73 34.24
N VAL A 48 5.24 -31.94 34.30
CA VAL A 48 5.24 -32.78 35.51
C VAL A 48 6.62 -32.72 36.16
N ARG A 49 6.72 -32.04 37.31
CA ARG A 49 7.90 -32.00 38.21
C ARG A 49 9.25 -31.67 37.55
N GLY A 50 9.67 -30.41 37.67
CA GLY A 50 11.08 -30.02 37.77
C GLY A 50 11.85 -29.96 36.45
N SER A 51 12.15 -28.71 36.05
CA SER A 51 12.91 -28.25 34.89
C SER A 51 12.16 -28.28 33.56
N GLY A 52 12.07 -27.11 32.90
CA GLY A 52 11.60 -26.97 31.52
C GLY A 52 12.57 -27.56 30.50
N MET A 53 13.26 -28.66 30.82
CA MET A 53 14.14 -29.38 29.89
C MET A 53 13.36 -29.85 28.66
N GLU A 54 12.08 -30.17 28.83
CA GLU A 54 11.15 -30.49 27.74
C GLU A 54 10.98 -29.35 26.74
N LEU A 55 11.32 -28.11 27.10
CA LEU A 55 11.30 -26.97 26.19
C LEU A 55 12.32 -27.14 25.04
N SER A 56 13.41 -27.90 25.25
CA SER A 56 14.39 -28.18 24.19
C SER A 56 13.83 -29.07 23.07
N THR A 57 12.69 -29.74 23.30
CA THR A 57 11.93 -30.45 22.26
C THR A 57 11.36 -29.49 21.20
N PHE A 58 11.26 -28.20 21.53
CA PHE A 58 10.64 -27.18 20.67
C PHE A 58 11.63 -26.06 20.33
N PRO A 59 12.73 -26.35 19.60
CA PRO A 59 13.70 -25.35 19.22
C PRO A 59 13.08 -24.29 18.30
N LEU A 60 13.46 -23.03 18.50
CA LEU A 60 13.01 -21.93 17.64
C LEU A 60 13.53 -22.12 16.21
N GLY A 61 12.66 -21.89 15.22
CA GLY A 61 12.93 -22.07 13.80
C GLY A 61 12.64 -23.47 13.26
N ALA A 62 12.46 -24.48 14.12
CA ALA A 62 12.12 -25.84 13.68
C ALA A 62 10.75 -25.90 13.01
N ALA A 63 10.60 -26.82 12.06
CA ALA A 63 9.33 -27.09 11.40
C ALA A 63 8.35 -27.68 12.41
N LEU A 64 7.12 -27.18 12.41
CA LEU A 64 6.02 -27.64 13.27
C LEU A 64 4.85 -28.05 12.41
N ALA A 65 4.37 -29.28 12.59
CA ALA A 65 3.11 -29.71 12.01
C ALA A 65 2.19 -30.33 13.06
N ALA A 66 0.91 -29.97 13.00
CA ALA A 66 -0.14 -30.52 13.84
C ALA A 66 -1.23 -31.13 12.95
N ARG A 67 -1.53 -32.41 13.17
CA ARG A 67 -2.43 -33.21 12.34
C ARG A 67 -3.41 -33.96 13.24
N LEU A 68 -4.67 -33.99 12.85
CA LEU A 68 -5.66 -34.84 13.50
C LEU A 68 -5.50 -36.28 12.99
N GLU A 69 -5.54 -37.25 13.89
CA GLU A 69 -5.46 -38.66 13.51
C GLU A 69 -6.62 -39.03 12.56
N GLY A 70 -6.29 -39.60 11.40
CA GLY A 70 -7.25 -39.91 10.33
C GLY A 70 -7.28 -38.90 9.18
N ASP A 71 -6.79 -37.67 9.38
CA ASP A 71 -6.80 -36.63 8.36
C ASP A 71 -5.55 -36.64 7.46
N GLN A 72 -5.78 -36.54 6.15
CA GLN A 72 -4.74 -36.43 5.13
C GLN A 72 -4.10 -35.02 5.10
N THR A 73 -4.88 -33.98 5.42
CA THR A 73 -4.42 -32.59 5.43
C THR A 73 -4.13 -32.16 6.87
N PRO A 74 -2.94 -31.64 7.17
CA PRO A 74 -2.63 -31.15 8.50
C PRO A 74 -3.47 -29.93 8.87
N LEU A 75 -3.80 -29.83 10.16
CA LEU A 75 -4.50 -28.69 10.71
C LEU A 75 -3.60 -27.44 10.63
N PHE A 76 -2.30 -27.62 10.84
CA PHE A 76 -1.28 -26.58 10.76
C PHE A 76 0.06 -27.12 10.26
N GLU A 77 0.73 -26.33 9.43
CA GLU A 77 2.13 -26.48 9.04
C GLU A 77 2.82 -25.12 9.12
N GLY A 78 4.01 -25.08 9.71
CA GLY A 78 4.76 -23.84 9.88
C GLY A 78 6.07 -24.03 10.63
N GLN A 79 6.50 -22.99 11.34
CA GLN A 79 7.73 -23.01 12.11
C GLN A 79 7.49 -22.51 13.53
N ILE A 80 8.23 -23.06 14.49
CA ILE A 80 8.21 -22.62 15.89
C ILE A 80 8.87 -21.23 15.97
N THR A 81 8.12 -20.23 16.42
CA THR A 81 8.60 -18.85 16.53
C THR A 81 8.72 -18.37 17.97
N ALA A 82 8.03 -19.03 18.91
CA ALA A 82 8.21 -18.79 20.32
C ALA A 82 7.96 -20.07 21.12
N SER A 83 8.71 -20.20 22.21
CA SER A 83 8.53 -21.23 23.23
C SER A 83 8.59 -20.55 24.59
N ALA A 84 7.61 -20.78 25.45
CA ALA A 84 7.52 -20.14 26.76
C ALA A 84 7.22 -21.16 27.84
N LEU A 85 7.78 -20.94 29.03
CA LEU A 85 7.39 -21.63 30.26
C LEU A 85 6.47 -20.70 31.07
N VAL A 86 5.19 -21.07 31.17
CA VAL A 86 4.15 -20.29 31.83
C VAL A 86 3.87 -20.87 33.20
N HIS A 87 4.00 -20.06 34.25
CA HIS A 87 3.66 -20.44 35.61
C HIS A 87 2.30 -19.83 35.98
N GLY A 88 1.32 -20.69 36.26
CA GLY A 88 -0.02 -20.31 36.66
C GLY A 88 -0.12 -19.96 38.15
N PRO A 89 -1.12 -19.14 38.54
CA PRO A 89 -1.37 -18.80 39.95
C PRO A 89 -1.83 -20.00 40.79
N ASP A 90 -2.30 -21.06 40.15
CA ASP A 90 -2.65 -22.37 40.73
C ASP A 90 -1.41 -23.25 41.00
N GLY A 91 -0.21 -22.75 40.70
CA GLY A 91 1.04 -23.49 40.80
C GLY A 91 1.29 -24.44 39.62
N ALA A 92 0.39 -24.50 38.64
CA ALA A 92 0.61 -25.29 37.44
C ALA A 92 1.71 -24.65 36.58
N THR A 93 2.48 -25.48 35.90
CA THR A 93 3.49 -25.03 34.94
C THR A 93 3.16 -25.62 33.57
N GLN A 94 3.18 -24.78 32.55
CA GLN A 94 2.89 -25.17 31.18
C GLN A 94 4.00 -24.75 30.23
N ILE A 95 4.31 -25.60 29.26
CA ILE A 95 5.07 -25.21 28.08
C ILE A 95 4.07 -24.72 27.04
N ARG A 96 4.31 -23.52 26.50
CA ARG A 96 3.53 -22.94 25.42
C ARG A 96 4.40 -22.72 24.20
N VAL A 97 4.08 -23.43 23.13
CA VAL A 97 4.78 -23.38 21.85
C VAL A 97 3.92 -22.63 20.87
N ARG A 98 4.46 -21.62 20.21
CA ARG A 98 3.78 -20.85 19.19
C ARG A 98 4.49 -20.98 17.86
N GLY A 99 3.74 -21.40 16.85
CA GLY A 99 4.20 -21.44 15.47
C GLY A 99 3.43 -20.49 14.57
N TYR A 100 4.07 -20.06 13.49
CA TYR A 100 3.39 -19.41 12.37
C TYR A 100 3.69 -20.16 11.07
N ASP A 101 2.75 -20.11 10.12
CA ASP A 101 2.97 -20.61 8.77
C ASP A 101 4.09 -19.83 8.05
N LYS A 102 4.50 -20.28 6.85
CA LYS A 102 5.63 -19.71 6.11
C LYS A 102 5.49 -18.21 5.80
N LEU A 103 4.29 -17.62 5.84
CA LEU A 103 4.12 -16.17 5.63
C LEU A 103 4.81 -15.33 6.72
N HIS A 104 5.17 -15.92 7.86
CA HIS A 104 5.96 -15.22 8.88
C HIS A 104 7.37 -14.83 8.39
N LEU A 105 7.94 -15.57 7.43
CA LEU A 105 9.25 -15.27 6.84
C LEU A 105 9.23 -13.94 6.09
N LEU A 106 8.13 -13.62 5.42
CA LEU A 106 7.94 -12.35 4.72
C LEU A 106 7.93 -11.16 5.68
N ARG A 107 7.61 -11.36 6.97
CA ARG A 107 7.71 -10.30 8.01
C ARG A 107 9.15 -10.01 8.42
N LYS A 108 10.12 -10.80 7.95
CA LYS A 108 11.55 -10.67 8.28
C LYS A 108 12.38 -10.16 7.10
N ARG A 109 11.76 -9.99 5.93
CA ARG A 109 12.38 -9.41 4.73
C ARG A 109 11.81 -8.02 4.51
N GLN A 110 12.70 -7.06 4.33
CA GLN A 110 12.38 -5.67 4.03
C GLN A 110 13.47 -5.16 3.09
N GLN A 111 13.06 -4.74 1.89
CA GLN A 111 13.97 -4.31 0.82
C GLN A 111 13.36 -3.13 0.07
N LEU A 112 14.21 -2.27 -0.47
CA LEU A 112 13.80 -1.26 -1.43
C LEU A 112 13.68 -1.94 -2.80
N ARG A 113 12.46 -2.07 -3.31
CA ARG A 113 12.18 -2.73 -4.60
C ARG A 113 11.15 -1.96 -5.40
N TYR A 114 11.27 -2.06 -6.71
CA TYR A 114 10.33 -1.51 -7.66
C TYR A 114 9.69 -2.64 -8.47
N PHE A 115 8.38 -2.57 -8.64
CA PHE A 115 7.61 -3.47 -9.50
C PHE A 115 6.77 -2.62 -10.46
N SER A 116 6.90 -2.91 -11.75
CA SER A 116 6.18 -2.26 -12.85
C SER A 116 5.20 -3.24 -13.47
N ASP A 117 4.01 -2.76 -13.79
CA ASP A 117 3.01 -3.49 -14.59
C ASP A 117 2.79 -4.93 -14.07
N VAL A 118 2.46 -5.03 -12.78
CA VAL A 118 2.21 -6.33 -12.10
C VAL A 118 0.83 -6.37 -11.49
N THR A 119 0.22 -7.55 -11.53
CA THR A 119 -0.96 -7.88 -10.72
C THR A 119 -0.58 -8.23 -9.28
N ALA A 120 -1.58 -8.33 -8.39
CA ALA A 120 -1.35 -8.80 -7.02
C ALA A 120 -0.82 -10.25 -6.98
N VAL A 121 -1.24 -11.08 -7.93
CA VAL A 121 -0.78 -12.48 -8.09
C VAL A 121 0.72 -12.52 -8.40
N GLU A 122 1.15 -11.81 -9.45
CA GLU A 122 2.55 -11.79 -9.87
C GLU A 122 3.46 -11.17 -8.81
N LEU A 123 2.98 -10.16 -8.08
CA LEU A 123 3.70 -9.64 -6.93
C LEU A 123 3.85 -10.72 -5.84
N ALA A 124 2.77 -11.40 -5.48
CA ALA A 124 2.80 -12.45 -4.47
C ALA A 124 3.74 -13.60 -4.89
N GLU A 125 3.76 -14.00 -6.16
CA GLU A 125 4.69 -14.99 -6.71
C GLU A 125 6.15 -14.54 -6.53
N LYS A 126 6.46 -13.27 -6.86
CA LYS A 126 7.80 -12.70 -6.67
C LYS A 126 8.23 -12.66 -5.20
N LEU A 127 7.30 -12.40 -4.27
CA LEU A 127 7.58 -12.30 -2.84
C LEU A 127 7.67 -13.67 -2.14
N CYS A 128 6.88 -14.65 -2.58
CA CYS A 128 6.72 -15.93 -1.89
C CYS A 128 7.49 -17.08 -2.59
N GLY A 129 7.81 -16.94 -3.88
CA GLY A 129 8.53 -17.94 -4.66
C GLY A 129 9.85 -18.42 -4.04
N PRO A 130 10.69 -17.55 -3.45
CA PRO A 130 11.92 -17.99 -2.77
C PRO A 130 11.70 -18.97 -1.60
N ASP A 131 10.50 -19.03 -1.02
CA ASP A 131 10.15 -19.93 0.09
C ASP A 131 9.41 -21.20 -0.38
N GLY A 132 9.29 -21.40 -1.70
CA GLY A 132 8.62 -22.55 -2.32
C GLY A 132 7.09 -22.52 -2.20
N ILE A 133 6.51 -21.33 -2.05
CA ILE A 133 5.05 -21.14 -1.95
C ILE A 133 4.47 -20.92 -3.36
N SER A 134 3.49 -21.73 -3.76
CA SER A 134 2.67 -21.50 -4.96
C SER A 134 1.63 -20.43 -4.68
N VAL A 135 1.22 -19.70 -5.71
CA VAL A 135 0.23 -18.64 -5.59
C VAL A 135 -0.92 -18.89 -6.55
N SER A 136 -2.15 -18.73 -6.06
CA SER A 136 -3.37 -18.72 -6.85
C SER A 136 -4.27 -17.57 -6.38
N ALA A 137 -5.24 -17.18 -7.20
CA ALA A 137 -6.21 -16.15 -6.82
C ALA A 137 -7.59 -16.46 -7.39
N ASP A 138 -8.62 -16.05 -6.66
CA ASP A 138 -10.01 -16.12 -7.13
C ASP A 138 -10.21 -15.16 -8.31
N GLU A 139 -9.60 -13.97 -8.22
CA GLU A 139 -9.56 -12.95 -9.25
C GLU A 139 -8.16 -12.32 -9.30
N PRO A 140 -7.62 -11.99 -10.48
CA PRO A 140 -6.27 -11.43 -10.60
C PRO A 140 -6.14 -10.01 -10.02
N GLY A 141 -7.25 -9.26 -9.91
CA GLY A 141 -7.26 -7.84 -9.58
C GLY A 141 -6.81 -6.96 -10.76
N PRO A 142 -6.67 -5.62 -10.55
CA PRO A 142 -6.10 -4.73 -11.55
C PRO A 142 -4.59 -4.98 -11.71
N GLU A 143 -4.06 -4.57 -12.86
CA GLU A 143 -2.63 -4.38 -13.03
C GLU A 143 -2.21 -3.07 -12.37
N PHE A 144 -1.20 -3.13 -11.51
CA PHE A 144 -0.61 -1.97 -10.88
C PHE A 144 0.59 -1.53 -11.71
N GLN A 145 0.51 -0.35 -12.32
CA GLN A 145 1.58 0.18 -13.17
C GLN A 145 2.87 0.40 -12.38
N ARG A 146 2.75 0.74 -11.09
CA ARG A 146 3.88 1.09 -10.25
C ARG A 146 3.65 0.79 -8.79
N ILE A 147 4.50 -0.07 -8.23
CA ILE A 147 4.59 -0.37 -6.80
C ILE A 147 6.04 -0.15 -6.36
N VAL A 148 6.24 0.64 -5.31
CA VAL A 148 7.54 0.81 -4.66
C VAL A 148 7.42 0.27 -3.24
N GLN A 149 8.22 -0.74 -2.91
CA GLN A 149 8.39 -1.21 -1.54
C GLN A 149 9.37 -0.27 -0.83
N TYR A 150 8.89 0.47 0.17
CA TYR A 150 9.71 1.35 0.98
C TYR A 150 9.25 1.26 2.45
N SER A 151 10.17 1.02 3.37
CA SER A 151 9.85 0.89 4.80
C SER A 151 8.78 -0.15 5.17
N GLN A 152 8.36 -1.01 4.23
CA GLN A 152 7.46 -2.14 4.46
C GLN A 152 8.23 -3.46 4.38
N THR A 153 7.90 -4.40 5.25
CA THR A 153 8.26 -5.81 5.06
C THR A 153 7.55 -6.40 3.85
N ASP A 154 8.04 -7.51 3.32
CA ASP A 154 7.42 -8.20 2.19
C ASP A 154 5.96 -8.57 2.49
N PHE A 155 5.67 -8.93 3.75
CA PHE A 155 4.33 -9.28 4.17
C PHE A 155 3.39 -8.07 4.22
N GLU A 156 3.91 -6.92 4.67
CA GLU A 156 3.14 -5.67 4.68
C GLU A 156 2.82 -5.20 3.26
N LEU A 157 3.80 -5.26 2.35
CA LEU A 157 3.59 -4.96 0.94
C LEU A 157 2.54 -5.88 0.30
N LEU A 158 2.69 -7.20 0.50
CA LEU A 158 1.74 -8.20 0.00
C LEU A 158 0.31 -7.86 0.46
N ARG A 159 0.15 -7.63 1.76
CA ARG A 159 -1.16 -7.30 2.34
C ARG A 159 -1.70 -5.97 1.82
N GLU A 160 -0.87 -4.95 1.70
CA GLU A 160 -1.27 -3.62 1.20
C GLU A 160 -1.81 -3.74 -0.23
N VAL A 161 -1.04 -4.37 -1.12
CA VAL A 161 -1.41 -4.52 -2.54
C VAL A 161 -2.64 -5.41 -2.71
N CYS A 162 -2.68 -6.58 -2.07
CA CYS A 162 -3.85 -7.46 -2.12
C CYS A 162 -5.10 -6.75 -1.60
N SER A 163 -5.02 -6.08 -0.44
CA SER A 163 -6.18 -5.39 0.13
C SER A 163 -6.69 -4.25 -0.74
N SER A 164 -5.81 -3.55 -1.45
CA SER A 164 -6.22 -2.50 -2.40
C SER A 164 -6.99 -3.02 -3.61
N ALA A 165 -6.91 -4.33 -3.88
CA ALA A 165 -7.68 -5.04 -4.90
C ALA A 165 -8.88 -5.84 -4.35
N GLY A 166 -9.12 -5.81 -3.03
CA GLY A 166 -10.16 -6.64 -2.39
C GLY A 166 -9.77 -8.11 -2.24
N LEU A 167 -8.47 -8.41 -2.27
CA LEU A 167 -7.91 -9.75 -2.14
C LEU A 167 -7.27 -9.94 -0.76
N TYR A 168 -7.35 -11.17 -0.24
CA TYR A 168 -6.86 -11.52 1.09
C TYR A 168 -5.98 -12.78 1.02
N PRO A 169 -4.67 -12.69 1.32
CA PRO A 169 -3.80 -13.86 1.30
C PRO A 169 -4.15 -14.84 2.43
N VAL A 170 -4.30 -16.12 2.07
CA VAL A 170 -4.48 -17.26 3.00
C VAL A 170 -3.58 -18.40 2.53
N LEU A 171 -2.66 -18.85 3.40
CA LEU A 171 -1.76 -19.95 3.11
C LEU A 171 -2.32 -21.28 3.66
N THR A 172 -2.35 -22.31 2.81
CA THR A 172 -2.64 -23.70 3.22
C THR A 172 -1.53 -24.62 2.72
N GLY A 173 -0.73 -25.14 3.66
CA GLY A 173 0.51 -25.84 3.31
C GLY A 173 1.44 -24.90 2.57
N ASP A 174 1.71 -25.23 1.30
CA ASP A 174 2.56 -24.43 0.40
C ASP A 174 1.76 -23.65 -0.66
N ASP A 175 0.42 -23.65 -0.59
CA ASP A 175 -0.43 -22.93 -1.53
C ASP A 175 -1.04 -21.67 -0.91
N LEU A 176 -0.60 -20.51 -1.41
CA LEU A 176 -1.12 -19.19 -1.06
C LEU A 176 -2.26 -18.83 -2.01
N ARG A 177 -3.49 -18.89 -1.49
CA ARG A 177 -4.66 -18.40 -2.21
C ARG A 177 -4.93 -16.94 -1.86
N LEU A 178 -5.09 -16.09 -2.87
CA LEU A 178 -5.59 -14.73 -2.73
C LEU A 178 -7.12 -14.76 -2.87
N CYS A 179 -7.80 -14.81 -1.73
CA CYS A 179 -9.25 -15.00 -1.67
C CYS A 179 -10.00 -13.66 -1.76
N THR A 180 -11.24 -13.70 -2.25
CA THR A 180 -12.19 -12.58 -2.15
C THR A 180 -13.16 -12.78 -0.98
N LEU A 181 -13.97 -11.74 -0.67
CA LEU A 181 -15.08 -11.85 0.29
C LEU A 181 -16.35 -12.49 -0.31
N ARG A 182 -16.27 -13.01 -1.54
CA ARG A 182 -17.31 -13.85 -2.15
C ARG A 182 -17.22 -15.31 -1.67
N GLY A 183 -16.01 -15.75 -1.34
CA GLY A 183 -15.72 -17.16 -1.07
C GLY A 183 -15.72 -18.02 -2.34
N GLY A 184 -15.34 -19.29 -2.19
CA GLY A 184 -15.46 -20.28 -3.27
C GLY A 184 -16.87 -20.82 -3.43
N ASP A 185 -17.13 -21.53 -4.53
CA ASP A 185 -18.44 -22.12 -4.83
C ASP A 185 -18.78 -23.33 -3.94
N ASP A 186 -17.75 -24.00 -3.39
CA ASP A 186 -17.90 -25.14 -2.49
C ASP A 186 -18.06 -24.67 -1.04
N CYS A 187 -19.30 -24.73 -0.52
CA CYS A 187 -19.63 -24.32 0.83
C CYS A 187 -19.73 -25.50 1.80
N VAL A 188 -19.14 -25.36 2.99
CA VAL A 188 -19.22 -26.38 4.06
C VAL A 188 -20.58 -26.24 4.79
N PRO A 189 -21.39 -27.30 4.90
CA PRO A 189 -22.70 -27.21 5.52
C PRO A 189 -22.64 -27.12 7.05
N LEU A 190 -23.27 -26.09 7.61
CA LEU A 190 -23.37 -25.82 9.04
C LEU A 190 -24.85 -25.77 9.46
N GLU A 191 -25.30 -26.80 10.17
CA GLU A 191 -26.69 -26.91 10.67
C GLU A 191 -26.71 -26.64 12.18
N LEU A 192 -27.45 -25.60 12.59
CA LEU A 192 -27.59 -25.22 14.00
C LEU A 192 -28.18 -26.38 14.82
N GLY A 193 -27.53 -26.70 15.93
CA GLY A 193 -27.88 -27.83 16.80
C GLY A 193 -27.29 -29.17 16.37
N ARG A 194 -26.58 -29.25 15.23
CA ARG A 194 -25.91 -30.48 14.77
C ARG A 194 -24.42 -30.29 14.51
N THR A 195 -24.06 -29.48 13.51
CA THR A 195 -22.66 -29.18 13.19
C THR A 195 -22.28 -27.76 13.59
N LEU A 196 -23.25 -26.87 13.81
CA LEU A 196 -23.08 -25.55 14.42
C LEU A 196 -23.71 -25.57 15.81
N PHE A 197 -22.93 -25.44 16.87
CA PHE A 197 -23.40 -25.55 18.25
C PHE A 197 -23.89 -24.21 18.81
N GLU A 198 -23.21 -23.14 18.46
CA GLU A 198 -23.54 -21.77 18.87
C GLU A 198 -23.50 -20.86 17.66
N ALA A 199 -24.45 -19.94 17.56
CA ALA A 199 -24.52 -18.96 16.48
C ALA A 199 -25.08 -17.64 17.00
N THR A 200 -24.39 -16.55 16.66
CA THR A 200 -24.88 -15.18 16.71
C THR A 200 -24.88 -14.67 15.28
N VAL A 201 -26.06 -14.38 14.75
CA VAL A 201 -26.22 -13.71 13.46
C VAL A 201 -26.69 -12.29 13.71
N GLU A 202 -25.99 -11.32 13.13
CA GLU A 202 -26.27 -9.90 13.28
C GLU A 202 -26.45 -9.26 11.91
N ALA A 203 -27.63 -8.65 11.69
CA ALA A 203 -27.83 -7.66 10.63
C ALA A 203 -27.60 -6.25 11.21
N ASN A 204 -26.68 -5.50 10.62
CA ASN A 204 -26.25 -4.20 11.11
C ASN A 204 -26.28 -3.15 10.00
N LEU A 205 -27.28 -2.26 10.07
CA LEU A 205 -27.49 -1.20 9.09
C LEU A 205 -26.42 -0.10 9.14
N ASP A 206 -25.80 0.15 10.30
CA ASP A 206 -24.77 1.18 10.48
C ASP A 206 -23.50 0.89 9.65
N ARG A 207 -23.30 -0.38 9.28
CA ARG A 207 -22.18 -0.86 8.47
C ARG A 207 -22.45 -0.86 6.97
N SER A 208 -23.71 -0.66 6.57
CA SER A 208 -24.16 -0.73 5.18
C SER A 208 -23.67 0.47 4.36
N ALA A 209 -23.28 0.21 3.11
CA ALA A 209 -23.00 1.21 2.10
C ALA A 209 -23.59 0.70 0.77
N GLN A 210 -24.15 1.61 -0.02
CA GLN A 210 -24.77 1.28 -1.32
C GLN A 210 -23.85 1.59 -2.51
N GLY A 211 -22.75 2.29 -2.25
CA GLY A 211 -21.74 2.56 -3.27
C GLY A 211 -20.68 3.54 -2.78
N PHE A 212 -19.60 3.64 -3.56
CA PHE A 212 -18.51 4.57 -3.32
C PHE A 212 -18.19 5.36 -4.59
N THR A 213 -17.93 6.65 -4.44
CA THR A 213 -17.20 7.45 -5.43
C THR A 213 -15.77 7.66 -4.94
N ALA A 214 -14.79 7.12 -5.67
CA ALA A 214 -13.38 7.29 -5.38
C ALA A 214 -12.76 8.38 -6.26
N PHE A 215 -11.94 9.23 -5.62
CA PHE A 215 -11.18 10.29 -6.27
C PHE A 215 -9.69 10.02 -6.05
N GLY A 216 -8.92 10.06 -7.13
CA GLY A 216 -7.48 9.82 -7.11
C GLY A 216 -6.80 10.53 -8.26
N TRP A 217 -5.48 10.38 -8.35
CA TRP A 217 -4.71 10.93 -9.45
C TRP A 217 -3.41 10.17 -9.67
N ASP A 218 -2.98 10.07 -10.93
CA ASP A 218 -1.68 9.50 -11.27
C ASP A 218 -0.56 10.47 -10.92
N ARG A 219 0.39 9.98 -10.12
CA ARG A 219 1.51 10.75 -9.59
C ARG A 219 2.57 11.10 -10.62
N GLN A 220 2.61 10.40 -11.75
CA GLN A 220 3.56 10.68 -12.83
C GLN A 220 3.00 11.70 -13.83
N SER A 221 1.76 11.51 -14.30
CA SER A 221 1.14 12.38 -15.31
C SER A 221 0.27 13.51 -14.74
N ALA A 222 0.03 13.54 -13.43
CA ALA A 222 -0.92 14.43 -12.76
C ALA A 222 -2.38 14.29 -13.28
N LYS A 223 -2.72 13.15 -13.89
CA LYS A 223 -4.07 12.86 -14.41
C LYS A 223 -5.01 12.54 -13.26
N LEU A 224 -6.14 13.24 -13.18
CA LEU A 224 -7.19 13.00 -12.18
C LEU A 224 -8.10 11.83 -12.60
N PHE A 225 -8.55 11.07 -11.60
CA PHE A 225 -9.51 9.97 -11.73
C PHE A 225 -10.73 10.19 -10.83
N ARG A 226 -11.88 9.72 -11.30
CA ARG A 226 -13.14 9.68 -10.55
C ARG A 226 -13.90 8.43 -10.96
N GLU A 227 -13.97 7.47 -10.06
CA GLU A 227 -14.60 6.17 -10.31
C GLU A 227 -15.77 5.95 -9.35
N GLU A 228 -16.86 5.37 -9.83
CA GLU A 228 -18.04 5.03 -9.03
C GLU A 228 -18.28 3.53 -9.07
N VAL A 229 -18.57 2.94 -7.90
CA VAL A 229 -18.93 1.53 -7.74
C VAL A 229 -20.17 1.43 -6.86
N ASP A 230 -21.12 0.59 -7.23
CA ASP A 230 -22.41 0.43 -6.53
C ASP A 230 -22.85 -1.04 -6.40
N SER A 231 -22.03 -1.97 -6.91
CA SER A 231 -22.34 -3.39 -6.95
C SER A 231 -21.30 -4.15 -6.12
N PRO A 232 -21.63 -4.59 -4.89
CA PRO A 232 -20.70 -5.38 -4.08
C PRO A 232 -20.44 -6.75 -4.71
N ARG A 233 -19.22 -7.26 -4.58
CA ARG A 233 -18.80 -8.58 -5.07
C ARG A 233 -18.75 -9.65 -3.98
N GLY A 234 -19.02 -9.29 -2.72
CA GLY A 234 -18.92 -10.20 -1.58
C GLY A 234 -19.93 -9.91 -0.48
N GLY A 235 -19.89 -10.75 0.57
CA GLY A 235 -20.80 -10.72 1.70
C GLY A 235 -21.72 -11.93 1.78
N ALA A 236 -22.60 -11.95 2.79
CA ALA A 236 -23.53 -13.05 3.00
C ALA A 236 -24.63 -13.06 1.94
N VAL A 237 -24.98 -14.25 1.43
CA VAL A 237 -26.12 -14.45 0.52
C VAL A 237 -27.27 -15.01 1.33
N VAL A 238 -28.11 -14.12 1.87
CA VAL A 238 -29.27 -14.44 2.72
C VAL A 238 -30.47 -13.62 2.27
N GLN A 239 -31.66 -13.89 2.83
CA GLN A 239 -32.87 -13.13 2.49
C GLN A 239 -32.91 -11.73 3.12
N THR A 240 -32.23 -11.53 4.25
CA THR A 240 -32.13 -10.22 4.89
C THR A 240 -31.18 -9.31 4.11
N GLU A 241 -31.69 -8.18 3.64
CA GLU A 241 -30.89 -7.13 3.01
C GLU A 241 -31.05 -5.82 3.80
N PRO A 242 -30.10 -5.46 4.70
CA PRO A 242 -30.12 -4.20 5.43
C PRO A 242 -29.91 -3.00 4.48
N GLY A 243 -31.00 -2.51 3.92
CA GLY A 243 -31.01 -1.38 2.98
C GLY A 243 -31.19 -0.03 3.67
N LEU A 244 -30.41 0.97 3.25
CA LEU A 244 -30.51 2.35 3.75
C LEU A 244 -31.73 3.11 3.20
N GLY A 245 -32.40 2.57 2.18
CA GLY A 245 -33.61 3.16 1.60
C GLY A 245 -34.75 3.34 2.60
N ALA A 246 -34.86 2.48 3.62
CA ALA A 246 -35.85 2.62 4.70
C ALA A 246 -35.61 3.87 5.57
N LEU A 247 -34.38 4.39 5.59
CA LEU A 247 -34.00 5.66 6.24
C LEU A 247 -34.08 6.87 5.30
N GLY A 248 -34.43 6.67 4.03
CA GLY A 248 -34.40 7.71 3.01
C GLY A 248 -32.99 8.17 2.64
N LEU A 249 -31.97 7.34 2.88
CA LEU A 249 -30.57 7.62 2.56
C LEU A 249 -30.14 6.81 1.33
N ASP A 250 -29.37 7.43 0.43
CA ASP A 250 -28.85 6.76 -0.78
C ASP A 250 -27.65 5.85 -0.49
N GLY A 251 -27.01 6.00 0.68
CA GLY A 251 -25.90 5.16 1.11
C GLY A 251 -24.62 5.29 0.29
N LYS A 252 -24.48 6.37 -0.51
CA LYS A 252 -23.31 6.61 -1.33
C LYS A 252 -22.23 7.36 -0.54
N LEU A 253 -21.06 6.77 -0.44
CA LEU A 253 -19.92 7.31 0.30
C LEU A 253 -18.81 7.75 -0.64
N MET A 254 -17.82 8.47 -0.10
CA MET A 254 -16.68 8.98 -0.88
C MET A 254 -15.35 8.47 -0.32
N LEU A 255 -14.45 8.10 -1.23
CA LEU A 255 -13.04 7.86 -0.93
C LEU A 255 -12.21 8.95 -1.59
N LEU A 256 -11.49 9.72 -0.78
CA LEU A 256 -10.68 10.86 -1.25
C LEU A 256 -9.20 10.49 -1.29
N ASP A 257 -8.46 11.12 -2.22
CA ASP A 257 -7.01 10.98 -2.37
C ASP A 257 -6.54 9.51 -2.44
N GLN A 258 -7.25 8.72 -3.25
CA GLN A 258 -6.92 7.33 -3.50
C GLN A 258 -5.70 7.22 -4.41
N GLN A 259 -4.77 6.36 -4.02
CA GLN A 259 -3.57 6.10 -4.81
C GLN A 259 -3.94 5.26 -6.05
N GLY A 260 -3.45 5.62 -7.23
CA GLY A 260 -3.59 4.77 -8.41
C GLY A 260 -3.09 5.48 -9.66
N ALA A 261 -2.40 4.75 -10.53
CA ALA A 261 -1.92 5.27 -11.81
C ALA A 261 -2.96 5.12 -12.94
N SER A 262 -4.06 4.39 -12.67
CA SER A 262 -5.12 4.10 -13.62
C SER A 262 -6.52 4.14 -12.99
N ALA A 263 -7.55 4.27 -13.84
CA ALA A 263 -8.95 4.16 -13.43
C ALA A 263 -9.24 2.80 -12.77
N ALA A 264 -8.64 1.71 -13.28
CA ALA A 264 -8.83 0.37 -12.75
C ALA A 264 -8.30 0.23 -11.31
N GLU A 265 -7.13 0.81 -11.00
CA GLU A 265 -6.58 0.82 -9.65
C GLU A 265 -7.45 1.62 -8.67
N VAL A 266 -7.95 2.79 -9.08
CA VAL A 266 -8.83 3.64 -8.24
C VAL A 266 -10.18 2.97 -8.00
N ALA A 267 -10.76 2.35 -9.03
CA ALA A 267 -12.00 1.59 -8.92
C ALA A 267 -11.84 0.36 -8.01
N ALA A 268 -10.72 -0.36 -8.11
CA ALA A 268 -10.46 -1.54 -7.29
C ALA A 268 -10.42 -1.22 -5.79
N ARG A 269 -9.87 -0.07 -5.39
CA ARG A 269 -9.89 0.39 -3.99
C ARG A 269 -11.30 0.71 -3.50
N ALA A 270 -12.10 1.37 -4.34
CA ALA A 270 -13.50 1.65 -4.04
C ALA A 270 -14.29 0.35 -3.88
N GLN A 271 -14.06 -0.60 -4.77
CA GLN A 271 -14.70 -1.90 -4.75
C GLN A 271 -14.30 -2.71 -3.52
N ALA A 272 -13.02 -2.70 -3.13
CA ALA A 272 -12.54 -3.39 -1.94
C ALA A 272 -13.23 -2.87 -0.66
N GLU A 273 -13.41 -1.56 -0.52
CA GLU A 273 -14.16 -0.98 0.61
C GLU A 273 -15.65 -1.36 0.53
N LEU A 274 -16.28 -1.30 -0.65
CA LEU A 274 -17.67 -1.72 -0.82
C LEU A 274 -17.90 -3.19 -0.43
N ASP A 275 -16.98 -4.07 -0.84
CA ASP A 275 -17.02 -5.50 -0.54
C ASP A 275 -16.91 -5.75 0.99
N VAL A 276 -16.05 -4.99 1.69
CA VAL A 276 -15.93 -5.02 3.15
C VAL A 276 -17.22 -4.55 3.82
N ARG A 277 -17.85 -3.47 3.33
CA ARG A 277 -19.12 -2.95 3.87
C ARG A 277 -20.23 -3.98 3.71
N ALA A 278 -20.37 -4.54 2.51
CA ALA A 278 -21.36 -5.58 2.21
C ALA A 278 -21.18 -6.80 3.12
N ALA A 279 -19.97 -7.32 3.26
CA ALA A 279 -19.66 -8.45 4.14
C ALA A 279 -19.80 -8.14 5.64
N SER A 280 -19.87 -6.87 6.02
CA SER A 280 -20.09 -6.45 7.40
C SER A 280 -21.57 -6.18 7.74
N THR A 281 -22.48 -6.20 6.74
CA THR A 281 -23.91 -5.92 6.95
C THR A 281 -24.64 -7.07 7.63
N VAL A 282 -24.37 -8.31 7.23
CA VAL A 282 -24.89 -9.52 7.88
C VAL A 282 -23.72 -10.41 8.23
N THR A 283 -23.51 -10.64 9.52
CA THR A 283 -22.36 -11.39 10.03
C THR A 283 -22.78 -12.55 10.91
N LEU A 284 -21.99 -13.62 10.88
CA LEU A 284 -22.11 -14.79 11.72
C LEU A 284 -20.87 -14.91 12.60
N ARG A 285 -21.11 -15.21 13.89
CA ARG A 285 -20.10 -15.67 14.85
C ARG A 285 -20.63 -16.91 15.55
N GLY A 286 -19.77 -17.88 15.85
CA GLY A 286 -20.26 -19.11 16.45
C GLY A 286 -19.19 -20.13 16.78
N THR A 287 -19.65 -21.28 17.26
CA THR A 287 -18.82 -22.45 17.56
C THR A 287 -19.41 -23.65 16.82
N ALA A 288 -18.63 -24.26 15.94
CA ALA A 288 -18.99 -25.46 15.19
C ALA A 288 -18.27 -26.71 15.72
N ALA A 289 -18.77 -27.87 15.31
CA ALA A 289 -18.04 -29.12 15.40
C ALA A 289 -16.67 -28.98 14.73
N GLY A 290 -15.66 -29.64 15.29
CA GLY A 290 -14.32 -29.61 14.73
C GLY A 290 -14.29 -30.21 13.32
N ASP A 291 -13.90 -29.38 12.36
CA ASP A 291 -13.69 -29.74 10.96
C ASP A 291 -12.49 -28.95 10.42
N ALA A 292 -11.48 -29.66 9.90
CA ALA A 292 -10.25 -29.07 9.36
C ALA A 292 -10.45 -28.33 8.02
N ALA A 293 -11.61 -28.49 7.38
CA ALA A 293 -12.01 -27.75 6.19
C ALA A 293 -12.47 -26.32 6.51
N LEU A 294 -12.89 -26.04 7.75
CA LEU A 294 -13.32 -24.69 8.17
C LEU A 294 -12.11 -23.76 8.32
N ARG A 295 -11.79 -22.99 7.29
CA ARG A 295 -10.65 -22.05 7.28
C ARG A 295 -11.07 -20.67 6.81
N ALA A 296 -10.29 -19.64 7.14
CA ALA A 296 -10.52 -18.32 6.57
C ALA A 296 -10.50 -18.36 5.03
N GLY A 297 -11.44 -17.69 4.37
CA GLY A 297 -11.66 -17.70 2.93
C GLY A 297 -12.63 -18.79 2.43
N VAL A 298 -13.04 -19.73 3.29
CA VAL A 298 -13.97 -20.80 2.94
C VAL A 298 -15.42 -20.33 3.04
N CYS A 299 -16.25 -20.73 2.08
CA CYS A 299 -17.69 -20.54 2.14
C CYS A 299 -18.32 -21.56 3.11
N VAL A 300 -19.33 -21.13 3.88
CA VAL A 300 -20.16 -21.99 4.72
C VAL A 300 -21.63 -21.78 4.40
N GLU A 301 -22.39 -22.86 4.33
CA GLU A 301 -23.83 -22.83 4.09
C GLU A 301 -24.56 -23.06 5.41
N VAL A 302 -25.28 -22.06 5.91
CA VAL A 302 -25.83 -22.06 7.27
C VAL A 302 -27.32 -22.31 7.24
N SER A 303 -27.76 -23.30 8.03
CA SER A 303 -29.15 -23.71 8.16
C SER A 303 -29.56 -23.95 9.63
N GLY A 304 -30.86 -24.04 9.88
CA GLY A 304 -31.42 -24.21 11.24
C GLY A 304 -31.50 -22.91 12.05
N VAL A 305 -31.01 -21.79 11.50
CA VAL A 305 -31.28 -20.43 11.99
C VAL A 305 -32.62 -19.91 11.45
N ALA A 306 -33.02 -18.69 11.79
CA ALA A 306 -34.21 -18.08 11.21
C ALA A 306 -34.07 -17.97 9.67
N ALA A 307 -35.18 -18.12 8.94
CA ALA A 307 -35.21 -18.18 7.48
C ALA A 307 -34.51 -16.96 6.83
N ASP A 308 -34.72 -15.78 7.41
CA ASP A 308 -34.16 -14.51 6.94
C ASP A 308 -32.61 -14.47 6.96
N PHE A 309 -31.99 -15.34 7.75
CA PHE A 309 -30.54 -15.45 7.96
C PHE A 309 -29.95 -16.77 7.44
N THR A 310 -30.77 -17.62 6.83
CA THR A 310 -30.32 -18.88 6.21
C THR A 310 -29.69 -18.57 4.86
N GLY A 311 -28.56 -19.21 4.56
CA GLY A 311 -27.83 -19.02 3.31
C GLY A 311 -26.32 -19.10 3.49
N SER A 312 -25.58 -18.52 2.55
CA SER A 312 -24.12 -18.66 2.50
C SER A 312 -23.39 -17.49 3.15
N TYR A 313 -22.27 -17.81 3.78
CA TYR A 313 -21.37 -16.85 4.41
C TYR A 313 -19.91 -17.20 4.11
N VAL A 314 -19.01 -16.22 4.21
CA VAL A 314 -17.56 -16.45 4.02
C VAL A 314 -16.84 -16.29 5.34
N LEU A 315 -16.07 -17.30 5.74
CA LEU A 315 -15.29 -17.24 6.97
C LEU A 315 -14.14 -16.24 6.83
N THR A 316 -14.07 -15.27 7.73
CA THR A 316 -12.93 -14.35 7.83
C THR A 316 -11.92 -14.79 8.88
N GLU A 317 -12.37 -15.59 9.85
CA GLU A 317 -11.58 -16.18 10.92
C GLU A 317 -12.13 -17.58 11.26
N ALA A 318 -11.21 -18.53 11.41
CA ALA A 318 -11.50 -19.85 11.97
C ALA A 318 -10.42 -20.21 12.99
N ILE A 319 -10.85 -20.59 14.19
CA ILE A 319 -10.00 -20.95 15.32
C ILE A 319 -10.36 -22.35 15.75
N HIS A 320 -9.55 -23.31 15.34
CA HIS A 320 -9.63 -24.68 15.79
C HIS A 320 -9.06 -24.79 17.19
N THR A 321 -9.77 -25.48 18.07
CA THR A 321 -9.29 -25.82 19.42
C THR A 321 -9.49 -27.31 19.65
N VAL A 322 -8.42 -27.99 20.04
CA VAL A 322 -8.44 -29.37 20.54
C VAL A 322 -8.02 -29.33 21.99
N ASP A 323 -8.93 -29.65 22.90
CA ASP A 323 -8.69 -29.67 24.34
C ASP A 323 -9.55 -30.74 25.04
N ALA A 324 -9.67 -30.66 26.37
CA ALA A 324 -10.46 -31.60 27.18
C ALA A 324 -11.96 -31.65 26.80
N THR A 325 -12.49 -30.64 26.09
CA THR A 325 -13.87 -30.58 25.60
C THR A 325 -14.04 -31.23 24.22
N GLY A 326 -12.95 -31.62 23.57
CA GLY A 326 -12.92 -32.21 22.23
C GLY A 326 -12.38 -31.26 21.18
N PHE A 327 -12.69 -31.55 19.91
CA PHE A 327 -12.32 -30.71 18.76
C PHE A 327 -13.51 -29.83 18.34
N HIS A 328 -13.33 -28.51 18.41
CA HIS A 328 -14.32 -27.52 18.00
C HIS A 328 -13.66 -26.38 17.23
N THR A 329 -14.44 -25.67 16.43
CA THR A 329 -13.98 -24.52 15.64
C THR A 329 -14.81 -23.30 15.97
N ALA A 330 -14.20 -22.26 16.55
CA ALA A 330 -14.81 -20.95 16.65
C ALA A 330 -14.66 -20.22 15.31
N LEU A 331 -15.75 -19.61 14.83
CA LEU A 331 -15.84 -19.02 13.50
C LEU A 331 -16.38 -17.59 13.55
N SER A 332 -15.92 -16.77 12.60
CA SER A 332 -16.44 -15.42 12.35
C SER A 332 -16.39 -15.11 10.86
N THR A 333 -17.41 -14.39 10.39
CA THR A 333 -17.50 -13.89 9.01
C THR A 333 -17.32 -12.38 8.93
N GLU A 334 -17.08 -11.72 10.07
CA GLU A 334 -16.92 -10.27 10.11
C GLU A 334 -15.54 -9.88 9.58
N PRO A 335 -15.45 -9.08 8.51
CA PRO A 335 -14.18 -8.59 8.02
C PRO A 335 -13.52 -7.70 9.08
N LYS A 336 -12.25 -7.93 9.38
CA LYS A 336 -11.48 -6.99 10.19
C LYS A 336 -11.01 -5.85 9.31
N ALA A 337 -11.40 -4.63 9.66
CA ALA A 337 -10.86 -3.44 9.02
C ALA A 337 -9.33 -3.48 9.08
N LEU A 338 -8.70 -3.46 7.91
CA LEU A 338 -7.25 -3.27 7.84
C LEU A 338 -6.98 -1.79 8.18
N PRO A 339 -5.91 -1.46 8.91
CA PRO A 339 -5.58 -0.08 9.18
C PRO A 339 -5.36 0.63 7.84
N VAL A 340 -6.17 1.65 7.58
CA VAL A 340 -5.99 2.49 6.40
C VAL A 340 -4.76 3.34 6.62
N ALA A 341 -3.75 3.21 5.75
CA ALA A 341 -2.62 4.12 5.74
C ALA A 341 -3.16 5.53 5.52
N ARG A 342 -2.92 6.44 6.48
CA ARG A 342 -3.39 7.81 6.34
C ARG A 342 -2.60 8.48 5.23
N PRO A 343 -3.26 9.24 4.34
CA PRO A 343 -2.57 10.06 3.38
C PRO A 343 -1.51 10.91 4.06
N SER A 344 -0.29 10.85 3.53
CA SER A 344 0.80 11.71 3.98
C SER A 344 1.50 12.30 2.79
N THR A 345 1.73 13.61 2.87
CA THR A 345 2.59 14.32 1.92
C THR A 345 3.90 14.60 2.63
N ALA A 346 4.99 14.20 2.03
CA ALA A 346 6.33 14.51 2.52
C ALA A 346 7.04 15.42 1.52
N ILE A 347 7.88 16.31 2.02
CA ILE A 347 8.77 17.11 1.18
C ILE A 347 10.19 16.67 1.49
N THR A 348 10.98 16.42 0.44
CA THR A 348 12.37 15.95 0.56
C THR A 348 13.26 16.64 -0.47
N LEU A 349 14.57 16.51 -0.29
CA LEU A 349 15.55 16.91 -1.29
C LEU A 349 15.78 15.77 -2.29
N GLY A 350 15.96 16.14 -3.55
CA GLY A 350 16.42 15.26 -4.61
C GLY A 350 17.52 15.91 -5.43
N THR A 351 18.22 15.11 -6.22
CA THR A 351 19.19 15.58 -7.22
C THR A 351 18.74 15.13 -8.59
N VAL A 352 18.67 16.04 -9.56
CA VAL A 352 18.25 15.70 -10.93
C VAL A 352 19.31 14.82 -11.58
N THR A 353 18.88 13.69 -12.15
CA THR A 353 19.76 12.71 -12.82
C THR A 353 19.56 12.65 -14.32
N ASP A 354 18.36 12.96 -14.80
CA ASP A 354 18.04 12.98 -16.23
C ASP A 354 16.93 14.01 -16.52
N VAL A 355 17.04 14.67 -17.66
CA VAL A 355 16.13 15.69 -18.18
C VAL A 355 15.62 15.35 -19.59
N ALA A 356 16.12 14.28 -20.21
CA ALA A 356 15.76 13.83 -21.54
C ALA A 356 14.44 13.03 -21.53
N ASP A 357 13.35 13.68 -21.09
CA ASP A 357 12.03 13.06 -21.02
C ASP A 357 11.61 12.48 -22.40
N PRO A 358 11.44 11.14 -22.52
CA PRO A 358 11.16 10.50 -23.80
C PRO A 358 9.81 10.91 -24.40
N GLU A 359 8.88 11.41 -23.59
CA GLU A 359 7.58 11.90 -24.05
C GLU A 359 7.58 13.42 -24.29
N GLY A 360 8.68 14.12 -23.99
CA GLY A 360 8.79 15.56 -24.18
C GLY A 360 7.84 16.38 -23.30
N LEU A 361 7.44 15.85 -22.13
CA LEU A 361 6.51 16.51 -21.21
C LEU A 361 7.19 17.48 -20.24
N GLY A 362 8.52 17.57 -20.26
CA GLY A 362 9.30 18.42 -19.36
C GLY A 362 9.38 17.86 -17.94
N ARG A 363 9.30 16.54 -17.78
CA ARG A 363 9.56 15.84 -16.52
C ARG A 363 11.06 15.65 -16.33
N VAL A 364 11.47 15.35 -15.10
CA VAL A 364 12.85 15.02 -14.75
C VAL A 364 12.92 13.75 -13.91
N GLN A 365 14.01 13.00 -14.02
CA GLN A 365 14.33 11.94 -13.06
C GLN A 365 15.16 12.52 -11.92
N VAL A 366 14.92 12.01 -10.71
CA VAL A 366 15.61 12.45 -9.51
C VAL A 366 16.08 11.28 -8.67
N CYS A 367 17.26 11.44 -8.10
CA CYS A 367 17.79 10.65 -7.01
C CYS A 367 17.24 11.20 -5.67
N LEU A 368 16.87 10.33 -4.72
CA LEU A 368 16.26 10.67 -3.43
C LEU A 368 17.03 10.03 -2.26
N PRO A 369 18.19 10.59 -1.86
CA PRO A 369 19.10 9.89 -0.95
C PRO A 369 18.50 9.57 0.42
N ALA A 370 17.60 10.43 0.90
CA ALA A 370 16.90 10.23 2.16
C ALA A 370 15.97 9.00 2.18
N TYR A 371 15.66 8.44 1.02
CA TYR A 371 14.82 7.25 0.83
C TYR A 371 15.59 6.04 0.30
N GLY A 372 16.92 6.12 0.20
CA GLY A 372 17.75 5.06 -0.37
C GLY A 372 17.68 4.97 -1.89
N ASP A 373 17.36 6.08 -2.56
CA ASP A 373 17.31 6.21 -4.03
C ASP A 373 16.38 5.21 -4.74
N PRO A 374 15.10 5.13 -4.34
CA PRO A 374 14.13 4.36 -5.09
C PRO A 374 14.00 4.93 -6.50
N ASP A 375 13.72 4.05 -7.45
CA ASP A 375 13.15 4.49 -8.71
C ASP A 375 11.81 5.18 -8.36
N VAL A 376 11.66 6.45 -8.73
CA VAL A 376 10.40 7.23 -8.61
C VAL A 376 9.82 7.62 -9.97
N GLY A 377 10.44 7.17 -11.06
CA GLY A 377 10.06 7.49 -12.44
C GLY A 377 10.34 8.94 -12.83
N TRP A 378 9.70 9.37 -13.91
CA TRP A 378 9.74 10.75 -14.40
C TRP A 378 8.76 11.62 -13.61
N LEU A 379 9.26 12.65 -12.92
CA LEU A 379 8.45 13.55 -12.09
C LEU A 379 8.16 14.85 -12.83
N ALA A 380 6.90 15.29 -12.78
CA ALA A 380 6.51 16.60 -13.30
C ALA A 380 7.20 17.72 -12.51
N VAL A 381 7.59 18.79 -13.21
CA VAL A 381 8.17 20.00 -12.60
C VAL A 381 7.12 21.09 -12.51
N LEU A 382 6.94 21.66 -11.32
CA LEU A 382 6.07 22.81 -11.10
C LEU A 382 6.63 24.03 -11.84
N CYS A 383 5.87 24.53 -12.82
CA CYS A 383 6.22 25.70 -13.62
C CYS A 383 5.21 26.84 -13.42
N ALA A 384 5.69 28.08 -13.35
CA ALA A 384 4.83 29.24 -13.13
C ALA A 384 3.91 29.51 -14.33
N GLY A 385 2.60 29.61 -14.07
CA GLY A 385 1.61 29.92 -15.10
C GLY A 385 1.44 28.85 -16.18
N ALA A 386 1.87 27.61 -15.92
CA ALA A 386 1.74 26.48 -16.85
C ALA A 386 0.30 26.28 -17.33
N GLY A 387 0.11 26.19 -18.63
CA GLY A 387 -1.18 25.96 -19.26
C GLY A 387 -1.04 25.68 -20.76
N LYS A 388 -2.16 25.41 -21.43
CA LYS A 388 -2.17 25.11 -22.87
C LYS A 388 -1.54 26.26 -23.66
N LYS A 389 -0.36 26.00 -24.24
CA LYS A 389 0.43 26.96 -25.05
C LYS A 389 0.82 28.26 -24.30
N ARG A 390 0.95 28.22 -22.97
CA ARG A 390 1.37 29.36 -22.15
C ARG A 390 2.09 28.90 -20.88
N GLY A 391 2.97 29.75 -20.35
CA GLY A 391 3.65 29.54 -19.08
C GLY A 391 5.11 29.95 -19.14
N LEU A 392 5.75 30.03 -17.97
CA LEU A 392 7.19 30.17 -17.83
C LEU A 392 7.78 28.77 -17.59
N VAL A 393 8.55 28.27 -18.56
CA VAL A 393 9.18 26.95 -18.50
C VAL A 393 10.65 27.14 -18.10
N VAL A 394 10.96 26.82 -16.85
CA VAL A 394 12.32 26.84 -16.30
C VAL A 394 12.50 25.51 -15.58
N LEU A 395 13.15 24.57 -16.26
CA LEU A 395 13.41 23.23 -15.73
C LEU A 395 14.77 23.22 -15.03
N PRO A 396 14.93 22.44 -13.94
CA PRO A 396 16.24 22.16 -13.37
C PRO A 396 17.05 21.28 -14.34
N ASP A 397 18.39 21.37 -14.27
CA ASP A 397 19.31 20.58 -15.09
C ASP A 397 19.93 19.44 -14.27
N VAL A 398 20.60 18.50 -14.96
CA VAL A 398 21.29 17.37 -14.33
C VAL A 398 22.33 17.88 -13.32
N GLY A 399 22.26 17.35 -12.09
CA GLY A 399 23.10 17.77 -10.97
C GLY A 399 22.44 18.81 -10.05
N ASP A 400 21.35 19.44 -10.46
CA ASP A 400 20.66 20.43 -9.62
C ASP A 400 20.02 19.77 -8.40
N THR A 401 20.13 20.45 -7.25
CA THR A 401 19.38 20.10 -6.05
C THR A 401 17.97 20.66 -6.16
N VAL A 402 16.98 19.79 -6.02
CA VAL A 402 15.56 20.13 -6.14
C VAL A 402 14.79 19.75 -4.89
N LEU A 403 13.70 20.48 -4.63
CA LEU A 403 12.73 20.14 -3.61
C LEU A 403 11.61 19.29 -4.25
N VAL A 404 11.34 18.11 -3.69
CA VAL A 404 10.37 17.15 -4.22
C VAL A 404 9.24 16.94 -3.22
N ALA A 405 8.00 17.13 -3.67
CA ALA A 405 6.80 16.78 -2.92
C ALA A 405 6.37 15.36 -3.27
N LEU A 406 6.49 14.45 -2.30
CA LEU A 406 6.10 13.06 -2.39
C LEU A 406 4.66 12.87 -1.91
N SER A 407 3.88 12.10 -2.66
CA SER A 407 2.51 11.72 -2.31
C SER A 407 2.52 10.29 -1.79
N HIS A 408 2.33 10.12 -0.48
CA HIS A 408 2.30 8.83 0.23
C HIS A 408 3.58 7.99 0.06
N GLY A 409 4.74 8.65 0.20
CA GLY A 409 6.07 8.04 0.10
C GLY A 409 6.71 8.14 -1.29
N PRO A 410 7.86 7.47 -1.51
CA PRO A 410 8.64 7.57 -2.73
C PRO A 410 8.10 6.68 -3.86
N VAL A 411 6.79 6.75 -4.10
CA VAL A 411 6.07 6.05 -5.18
C VAL A 411 5.87 6.97 -6.39
N GLY A 412 6.03 8.27 -6.20
CA GLY A 412 5.88 9.33 -7.20
C GLY A 412 5.70 10.69 -6.51
N GLY A 413 5.70 11.76 -7.30
CA GLY A 413 5.61 13.11 -6.75
C GLY A 413 5.76 14.20 -7.79
N VAL A 414 5.98 15.42 -7.29
CA VAL A 414 6.17 16.61 -8.11
C VAL A 414 7.42 17.33 -7.66
N VAL A 415 8.27 17.70 -8.61
CA VAL A 415 9.42 18.58 -8.37
C VAL A 415 8.90 20.01 -8.23
N LEU A 416 9.10 20.63 -7.08
CA LEU A 416 8.64 21.99 -6.79
C LEU A 416 9.54 23.06 -7.41
N GLY A 417 10.82 22.73 -7.64
CA GLY A 417 11.82 23.61 -8.24
C GLY A 417 13.21 23.38 -7.66
N GLY A 418 14.19 24.09 -8.23
CA GLY A 418 15.56 24.12 -7.73
C GLY A 418 15.67 24.85 -6.39
N LEU A 419 16.59 24.41 -5.54
CA LEU A 419 16.84 25.00 -4.23
C LEU A 419 18.27 25.54 -4.13
N TYR A 420 18.40 26.86 -4.00
CA TYR A 420 19.66 27.46 -3.54
C TYR A 420 19.84 27.21 -2.04
N GLY A 421 20.97 26.63 -1.67
CA GLY A 421 21.27 26.20 -0.30
C GLY A 421 22.67 25.59 -0.22
N GLY A 422 22.91 24.52 -0.98
CA GLY A 422 24.26 24.03 -1.29
C GLY A 422 24.95 24.95 -2.31
N GLU A 423 24.21 25.31 -3.37
CA GLU A 423 24.65 26.25 -4.38
C GLU A 423 24.26 27.70 -4.05
N LYS A 424 25.08 28.65 -4.50
CA LYS A 424 24.83 30.09 -4.33
C LYS A 424 24.08 30.65 -5.54
N PRO A 425 23.06 31.51 -5.34
CA PRO A 425 22.46 32.23 -6.44
C PRO A 425 23.50 33.18 -7.08
N PRO A 426 23.47 33.41 -8.40
CA PRO A 426 24.40 34.33 -9.07
C PRO A 426 24.36 35.76 -8.51
N ASP A 427 23.18 36.26 -8.16
CA ASP A 427 22.96 37.49 -7.40
C ASP A 427 21.76 37.28 -6.48
N ALA A 428 21.95 37.39 -5.17
CA ALA A 428 20.83 37.33 -4.22
C ALA A 428 19.95 38.59 -4.27
N GLY A 429 20.43 39.65 -4.93
CA GLY A 429 19.71 40.90 -5.13
C GLY A 429 19.48 41.71 -3.86
N VAL A 430 20.19 41.38 -2.76
CA VAL A 430 20.07 42.03 -1.46
C VAL A 430 21.11 43.13 -1.32
N ASP A 431 20.64 44.34 -1.01
CA ASP A 431 21.48 45.49 -0.66
C ASP A 431 20.86 46.25 0.53
N GLY A 432 21.68 46.57 1.53
CA GLY A 432 21.23 47.23 2.77
C GLY A 432 20.16 46.44 3.54
N GLY A 433 20.17 45.10 3.45
CA GLY A 433 19.19 44.23 4.10
C GLY A 433 17.81 44.21 3.43
N LYS A 434 17.68 44.73 2.21
CA LYS A 434 16.45 44.69 1.42
C LYS A 434 16.72 44.07 0.05
N VAL A 435 15.76 43.32 -0.47
CA VAL A 435 15.78 42.87 -1.87
C VAL A 435 15.53 44.09 -2.74
N LYS A 436 16.50 44.42 -3.60
CA LYS A 436 16.44 45.54 -4.56
C LYS A 436 16.63 45.10 -6.00
N ARG A 437 17.14 43.89 -6.23
CA ARG A 437 17.31 43.33 -7.57
C ARG A 437 16.61 41.99 -7.71
N TRP A 438 16.00 41.79 -8.87
CA TRP A 438 15.47 40.50 -9.30
C TRP A 438 16.12 40.15 -10.63
N SER A 439 16.56 38.90 -10.78
CA SER A 439 17.29 38.49 -11.98
C SER A 439 16.91 37.09 -12.44
N LEU A 440 17.02 36.91 -13.76
CA LEU A 440 16.99 35.61 -14.43
C LEU A 440 18.35 35.42 -15.08
N HIS A 441 18.98 34.28 -14.82
CA HIS A 441 20.29 33.91 -15.36
C HIS A 441 20.21 32.52 -15.98
N THR A 442 20.90 32.32 -17.09
CA THR A 442 21.22 30.99 -17.62
C THR A 442 22.67 30.64 -17.26
N ASP A 443 23.00 29.36 -17.20
CA ASP A 443 24.38 28.91 -16.97
C ASP A 443 25.38 29.50 -17.98
N ASP A 444 24.98 29.58 -19.26
CA ASP A 444 25.81 30.16 -20.31
C ASP A 444 25.95 31.70 -20.26
N GLY A 445 25.44 32.36 -19.23
CA GLY A 445 25.69 33.79 -18.97
C GLY A 445 24.72 34.79 -19.61
N GLN A 446 23.58 34.35 -20.15
CA GLN A 446 22.49 35.26 -20.50
C GLN A 446 21.76 35.73 -19.23
N ARG A 447 21.34 37.00 -19.20
CA ARG A 447 20.67 37.56 -18.03
C ARG A 447 19.65 38.64 -18.33
N ILE A 448 18.62 38.69 -17.50
CA ILE A 448 17.68 39.80 -17.36
C ILE A 448 17.74 40.25 -15.90
N VAL A 449 17.97 41.54 -15.66
CA VAL A 449 18.09 42.11 -14.32
C VAL A 449 17.16 43.31 -14.21
N VAL A 450 16.35 43.34 -13.15
CA VAL A 450 15.55 44.49 -12.72
C VAL A 450 16.16 45.00 -11.42
N ASP A 451 16.63 46.24 -11.40
CA ASP A 451 17.28 46.88 -10.26
C ASP A 451 16.47 48.10 -9.80
N ASP A 452 15.77 47.97 -8.69
CA ASP A 452 14.98 49.04 -8.07
C ASP A 452 15.86 50.09 -7.39
N GLY A 453 17.09 49.75 -7.00
CA GLY A 453 18.03 50.69 -6.40
C GLY A 453 18.63 51.66 -7.42
N ALA A 454 18.95 51.15 -8.61
CA ALA A 454 19.41 51.95 -9.75
C ALA A 454 18.26 52.45 -10.65
N HIS A 455 17.03 51.97 -10.41
CA HIS A 455 15.86 52.17 -11.27
C HIS A 455 16.12 51.75 -12.73
N MET A 456 16.76 50.60 -12.90
CA MET A 456 17.31 50.13 -14.18
C MET A 456 16.82 48.73 -14.54
N ILE A 457 16.59 48.49 -15.84
CA ILE A 457 16.38 47.14 -16.38
C ILE A 457 17.50 46.84 -17.39
N THR A 458 18.13 45.68 -17.28
CA THR A 458 19.19 45.24 -18.19
C THR A 458 18.89 43.88 -18.77
N VAL A 459 19.02 43.73 -20.09
CA VAL A 459 19.03 42.44 -20.80
C VAL A 459 20.42 42.28 -21.43
N ALA A 460 21.08 41.16 -21.18
CA ALA A 460 22.42 40.90 -21.69
C ALA A 460 22.56 39.45 -22.14
N ASN A 461 23.31 39.24 -23.23
CA ASN A 461 23.74 37.90 -23.64
C ASN A 461 25.18 37.61 -23.18
N ARG A 462 25.62 36.37 -23.38
CA ARG A 462 27.00 35.93 -23.08
C ARG A 462 28.06 36.74 -23.82
N GLY A 463 27.78 37.13 -25.06
CA GLY A 463 28.73 37.78 -25.96
C GLY A 463 29.03 39.24 -25.61
N GLY A 464 28.33 39.83 -24.63
CA GLY A 464 28.54 41.21 -24.18
C GLY A 464 27.57 42.24 -24.78
N SER A 465 26.73 41.85 -25.73
CA SER A 465 25.65 42.72 -26.22
C SER A 465 24.61 42.95 -25.12
N THR A 466 24.20 44.21 -24.94
CA THR A 466 23.28 44.61 -23.86
C THR A 466 22.22 45.60 -24.32
N LEU A 467 21.04 45.52 -23.70
CA LEU A 467 20.02 46.55 -23.69
C LEU A 467 19.85 47.02 -22.24
N SER A 468 20.10 48.30 -21.99
CA SER A 468 19.97 48.91 -20.66
C SER A 468 18.98 50.07 -20.69
N LEU A 469 17.95 49.97 -19.85
CA LEU A 469 16.91 50.97 -19.65
C LEU A 469 17.13 51.63 -18.28
N ALA A 470 17.86 52.75 -18.25
CA ALA A 470 18.11 53.52 -17.03
C ALA A 470 17.38 54.88 -17.08
N PRO A 471 17.14 55.55 -15.93
CA PRO A 471 16.35 56.79 -15.89
C PRO A 471 16.96 57.94 -16.70
N GLY A 472 18.30 58.01 -16.74
CA GLY A 472 19.04 59.06 -17.45
C GLY A 472 19.47 58.70 -18.87
N LYS A 473 19.54 57.42 -19.22
CA LYS A 473 20.05 56.95 -20.51
C LYS A 473 19.55 55.55 -20.86
N VAL A 474 19.00 55.39 -22.05
CA VAL A 474 18.78 54.08 -22.67
C VAL A 474 19.96 53.76 -23.58
N THR A 475 20.53 52.57 -23.45
CA THR A 475 21.68 52.13 -24.25
C THR A 475 21.37 50.79 -24.90
N LEU A 476 21.57 50.71 -26.22
CA LEU A 476 21.65 49.46 -26.98
C LEU A 476 23.11 49.32 -27.42
N HIS A 477 23.79 48.30 -26.91
CA HIS A 477 25.18 48.00 -27.20
C HIS A 477 25.28 46.63 -27.84
N ALA A 478 25.99 46.53 -28.96
CA ALA A 478 26.19 45.28 -29.67
C ALA A 478 27.69 45.03 -29.83
N GLU A 479 28.14 43.83 -29.44
CA GLU A 479 29.51 43.32 -29.69
C GLU A 479 29.62 42.62 -31.05
N THR A 480 28.53 42.65 -31.82
CA THR A 480 28.40 42.06 -33.15
C THR A 480 27.73 43.07 -34.08
N ASP A 481 27.61 42.72 -35.36
CA ASP A 481 26.88 43.53 -36.33
C ASP A 481 25.48 43.91 -35.81
N LEU A 482 25.16 45.21 -35.88
CA LEU A 482 23.88 45.78 -35.47
C LEU A 482 23.09 46.22 -36.70
N ASP A 483 22.10 45.41 -37.07
CA ASP A 483 21.20 45.73 -38.18
C ASP A 483 19.92 46.43 -37.70
N ILE A 484 19.72 47.67 -38.15
CA ILE A 484 18.49 48.44 -37.93
C ILE A 484 17.77 48.62 -39.28
N THR A 485 16.79 47.77 -39.56
CA THR A 485 16.09 47.73 -40.86
C THR A 485 14.57 47.87 -40.69
N ALA A 486 13.92 48.61 -41.59
CA ALA A 486 12.46 48.73 -41.67
C ALA A 486 11.95 48.47 -43.10
N PRO A 487 11.86 47.21 -43.55
CA PRO A 487 11.49 46.90 -44.95
C PRO A 487 10.11 47.46 -45.32
N GLY A 488 10.07 48.31 -46.35
CA GLY A 488 8.83 48.94 -46.82
C GLY A 488 8.21 49.95 -45.85
N LYS A 489 8.97 50.42 -44.85
CA LYS A 489 8.54 51.37 -43.81
C LYS A 489 9.59 52.47 -43.57
N THR A 490 9.20 53.52 -42.86
CA THR A 490 10.09 54.64 -42.52
C THR A 490 10.76 54.44 -41.17
N ILE A 491 12.08 54.58 -41.09
CA ILE A 491 12.81 54.74 -39.82
C ILE A 491 12.85 56.23 -39.48
N THR A 492 12.38 56.62 -38.28
CA THR A 492 12.42 58.02 -37.82
C THR A 492 13.28 58.12 -36.57
N ILE A 493 14.40 58.84 -36.68
CA ILE A 493 15.25 59.20 -35.54
C ILE A 493 15.03 60.70 -35.27
N LYS A 494 14.41 61.01 -34.13
CA LYS A 494 14.13 62.39 -33.73
C LYS A 494 14.75 62.66 -32.37
N ALA A 495 15.77 63.50 -32.36
CA ALA A 495 16.49 63.89 -31.16
C ALA A 495 16.90 65.36 -31.24
N LYS A 496 17.26 65.94 -30.08
CA LYS A 496 17.84 67.28 -30.02
C LYS A 496 19.21 67.32 -30.75
N ALA A 497 19.94 66.21 -30.71
CA ALA A 497 21.21 65.99 -31.41
C ALA A 497 21.32 64.52 -31.83
N VAL A 498 21.95 64.26 -32.97
CA VAL A 498 22.26 62.92 -33.49
C VAL A 498 23.73 62.92 -33.91
N GLU A 499 24.52 62.00 -33.38
CA GLU A 499 25.95 61.87 -33.64
C GLU A 499 26.24 60.49 -34.23
N PHE A 500 26.95 60.45 -35.37
CA PHE A 500 27.48 59.23 -35.94
C PHE A 500 29.00 59.30 -35.84
N MET A 501 29.58 58.40 -35.06
CA MET A 501 31.01 58.28 -34.86
C MET A 501 31.46 56.95 -35.44
N ARG A 502 32.67 56.93 -36.01
CA ARG A 502 33.32 55.72 -36.51
C ARG A 502 34.51 55.43 -35.62
N GLU A 503 34.58 54.22 -35.08
CA GLU A 503 35.80 53.74 -34.42
C GLU A 503 36.84 53.35 -35.50
N GLU A 504 38.12 53.63 -35.23
CA GLU A 504 39.25 53.40 -36.14
C GLU A 504 39.78 51.96 -36.10
#